data_AF-U3UAV1-F1
#
_entry.id   AF-U3UAV1-F1
#
_cell.length_a   1.000
_cell.length_b   1.000
_cell.length_c   1.000
_cell.angle_alpha   90.00
_cell.angle_beta   90.00
_cell.angle_gamma   90.00
#
_symmetry.space_group_name_H-M   'P 1'
#
loop_
_entity.id
_entity.type
_entity.pdbx_description
1 polymer ?
#
loop_
_entity_poly.entity_id
_entity_poly.type
_entity_poly.pdbx_seq_one_letter_code
_entity_poly.pdbx_strand_id
1 'polypeptide(L)'
;MAQLYAIESQIHHQTPDIKYAARQTEALPGLAKFRQWLAGNVIGLPAQAPLAQAFGYALRQWSTLIRHTESGILMPDNNALERHIRPIALGRANWTFAGSPRGGKAAATMYFLLGTARLNGFEPYAWLKDTLEKLLSYPVNRVHA
;
A
#
# COMPACT_ATOMS: atom_id res chain seq x y z
N MET A 1 0.02 -4.12 -19.54
CA MET A 1 0.62 -3.96 -18.19
C MET A 1 2.09 -3.58 -18.23
N ALA A 2 2.97 -4.30 -18.93
CA ALA A 2 4.41 -3.96 -18.98
C ALA A 2 4.71 -2.51 -19.38
N GLN A 3 3.95 -1.95 -20.33
CA GLN A 3 4.09 -0.56 -20.77
C GLN A 3 3.81 0.47 -19.66
N LEU A 4 2.79 0.24 -18.82
CA LEU A 4 2.47 1.16 -17.70
C LEU A 4 3.57 1.14 -16.65
N TYR A 5 4.10 -0.04 -16.32
CA TYR A 5 5.22 -0.16 -15.40
C TYR A 5 6.53 0.42 -15.96
N ALA A 6 6.72 0.38 -17.28
CA ALA A 6 7.86 1.04 -17.92
C ALA A 6 7.78 2.57 -17.75
N ILE A 7 6.61 3.16 -17.98
CA ILE A 7 6.37 4.60 -17.74
C ILE A 7 6.62 4.93 -16.27
N GLU A 8 5.98 4.20 -15.34
CA GLU A 8 6.13 4.42 -13.90
C GLU A 8 7.59 4.28 -13.43
N SER A 9 8.36 3.36 -14.00
CA SER A 9 9.78 3.21 -13.69
C SER A 9 10.61 4.41 -14.15
N GLN A 10 10.28 5.02 -15.29
CA GLN A 10 11.00 6.19 -15.81
C GLN A 10 10.72 7.44 -14.96
N ILE A 11 9.49 7.59 -14.47
CA ILE A 11 9.08 8.74 -13.67
C ILE A 11 9.26 8.55 -12.15
N HIS A 12 9.73 7.39 -11.70
CA HIS A 12 9.77 6.99 -10.28
C HIS A 12 10.45 8.01 -9.37
N HIS A 13 11.59 8.57 -9.80
CA HIS A 13 12.40 9.53 -9.03
C HIS A 13 12.06 10.99 -9.30
N GLN A 14 11.04 11.26 -10.11
CA GLN A 14 10.64 12.62 -10.48
C GLN A 14 9.72 13.25 -9.42
N THR A 15 9.54 14.57 -9.51
CA THR A 15 8.60 15.31 -8.67
C THR A 15 7.14 14.91 -8.94
N PRO A 16 6.22 15.11 -7.99
CA PRO A 16 4.80 14.80 -8.19
C PRO A 16 4.20 15.47 -9.43
N ASP A 17 4.60 16.70 -9.75
CA ASP A 17 4.06 17.42 -10.92
C ASP A 17 4.47 16.76 -12.24
N ILE A 18 5.74 16.35 -12.35
CA ILE A 18 6.25 15.64 -13.53
C ILE A 18 5.57 14.26 -13.66
N LYS A 19 5.42 13.54 -12.53
CA LYS A 19 4.70 12.26 -12.52
C LYS A 19 3.27 12.41 -13.00
N TYR A 20 2.56 13.43 -12.49
CA TYR A 20 1.20 13.72 -12.91
C TYR A 20 1.13 14.01 -14.42
N ALA A 21 1.95 14.93 -14.91
CA ALA A 21 1.98 15.30 -16.33
C ALA A 21 2.23 14.08 -17.24
N ALA A 22 3.26 13.28 -16.93
CA ALA A 22 3.58 12.06 -17.69
C ALA A 22 2.44 11.03 -17.66
N ARG A 23 1.76 10.86 -16.53
CA ARG A 23 0.58 9.97 -16.44
C ARG A 23 -0.57 10.45 -17.31
N GLN A 24 -0.81 11.76 -17.36
CA GLN A 24 -1.86 12.33 -18.22
C GLN A 24 -1.54 12.13 -19.72
N THR A 25 -0.28 12.29 -20.13
CA THR A 25 0.12 12.20 -21.54
C THR A 25 0.37 10.78 -22.03
N GLU A 26 0.93 9.91 -21.18
CA GLU A 26 1.42 8.60 -21.61
C GLU A 26 0.59 7.43 -21.05
N ALA A 27 0.19 7.48 -19.77
CA ALA A 27 -0.51 6.38 -19.11
C ALA A 27 -2.01 6.36 -19.41
N LEU A 28 -2.69 7.51 -19.31
CA LEU A 28 -4.14 7.62 -19.52
C LEU A 28 -4.61 7.13 -20.90
N PRO A 29 -3.95 7.45 -22.03
CA PRO A 29 -4.36 6.91 -23.33
C PRO A 29 -4.29 5.39 -23.39
N GLY A 30 -3.27 4.79 -22.76
CA GLY A 30 -3.11 3.34 -22.66
C GLY A 30 -4.22 2.71 -21.81
N LEU A 31 -4.54 3.32 -20.66
CA LEU A 31 -5.64 2.89 -19.79
C LEU A 31 -7.00 3.00 -20.48
N ALA A 32 -7.26 4.09 -21.23
CA ALA A 32 -8.49 4.25 -21.99
C ALA A 32 -8.69 3.16 -23.05
N LYS A 33 -7.63 2.86 -23.82
CA LYS A 33 -7.62 1.74 -24.78
C LYS A 33 -7.87 0.40 -24.09
N PHE A 34 -7.26 0.18 -22.94
CA PHE A 34 -7.45 -1.05 -22.16
C PHE A 34 -8.89 -1.19 -21.64
N ARG A 35 -9.52 -0.10 -21.20
CA ARG A 35 -10.93 -0.09 -20.78
C ARG A 35 -11.86 -0.48 -21.92
N GLN A 36 -11.66 0.12 -23.09
CA GLN A 36 -12.46 -0.19 -24.28
C GLN A 36 -12.30 -1.65 -24.69
N TRP A 37 -11.06 -2.15 -24.66
CA TRP A 37 -10.78 -3.55 -24.93
C TRP A 37 -11.49 -4.48 -23.92
N LEU A 38 -11.43 -4.19 -22.62
CA LEU A 38 -12.16 -4.97 -21.61
C LEU A 38 -13.67 -4.98 -21.87
N ALA A 39 -14.27 -3.80 -22.08
CA ALA A 39 -15.70 -3.67 -22.31
C ALA A 39 -16.16 -4.43 -23.56
N GLY A 40 -15.38 -4.37 -24.65
CA GLY A 40 -15.67 -5.10 -25.89
C GLY A 40 -15.57 -6.62 -25.73
N ASN A 41 -14.59 -7.11 -24.96
CA ASN A 41 -14.39 -8.55 -24.79
C ASN A 41 -15.37 -9.19 -23.78
N VAL A 42 -15.90 -8.43 -22.82
CA VAL A 42 -16.92 -8.94 -21.88
C VAL A 42 -18.17 -9.41 -22.59
N ILE A 43 -18.60 -8.69 -23.63
CA ILE A 43 -19.86 -8.95 -24.36
C ILE A 43 -19.85 -10.32 -25.04
N GLY A 44 -18.67 -10.78 -25.49
CA GLY A 44 -18.51 -12.06 -26.16
C GLY A 44 -18.36 -13.26 -25.22
N LEU A 45 -18.33 -13.07 -23.90
CA LEU A 45 -18.09 -14.13 -22.93
C LEU A 45 -19.38 -14.54 -22.21
N PRO A 46 -19.57 -15.84 -21.92
CA PRO A 46 -20.63 -16.29 -21.02
C PRO A 46 -20.49 -15.63 -19.65
N ALA A 47 -21.59 -15.11 -19.09
CA ALA A 47 -21.56 -14.35 -17.84
C ALA A 47 -20.96 -15.13 -16.64
N GLN A 48 -21.09 -16.47 -16.65
CA GLN A 48 -20.56 -17.34 -15.59
C GLN A 48 -19.08 -17.71 -15.79
N ALA A 49 -18.47 -17.37 -16.93
CA ALA A 49 -17.07 -17.66 -17.17
C ALA A 49 -16.19 -16.86 -16.18
N PRO A 50 -15.18 -17.48 -15.55
CA PRO A 50 -14.27 -16.78 -14.63
C PRO A 50 -13.65 -15.52 -15.25
N LEU A 51 -13.37 -15.55 -16.55
CA LEU A 51 -12.82 -14.41 -17.29
C LEU A 51 -13.82 -13.25 -17.41
N ALA A 52 -15.10 -13.54 -17.67
CA ALA A 52 -16.15 -12.53 -17.73
C ALA A 52 -16.34 -11.85 -16.36
N GLN A 53 -16.27 -12.64 -15.28
CA GLN A 53 -16.33 -12.11 -13.91
C GLN A 53 -15.13 -11.20 -13.60
N ALA A 54 -13.92 -11.61 -13.99
CA ALA A 54 -12.70 -10.82 -13.79
C ALA A 54 -12.76 -9.49 -14.54
N PHE A 55 -13.17 -9.49 -15.81
CA PHE A 55 -13.32 -8.27 -16.59
C PHE A 55 -14.43 -7.38 -16.03
N GLY A 56 -15.58 -7.94 -15.66
CA GLY A 56 -16.66 -7.21 -15.01
C GLY A 56 -16.23 -6.58 -13.69
N TYR A 57 -15.41 -7.29 -12.89
CA TYR A 57 -14.82 -6.74 -11.67
C TYR A 57 -13.88 -5.57 -11.96
N ALA A 58 -12.96 -5.71 -12.92
CA ALA A 58 -12.03 -4.65 -13.31
C ALA A 58 -12.77 -3.39 -13.80
N LEU A 59 -13.84 -3.56 -14.60
CA LEU A 59 -14.67 -2.45 -15.07
C LEU A 59 -15.44 -1.76 -13.94
N ARG A 60 -15.99 -2.51 -12.98
CA ARG A 60 -16.64 -1.94 -11.79
C ARG A 60 -15.66 -1.15 -10.91
N GLN A 61 -14.41 -1.60 -10.83
CA GLN A 61 -13.36 -0.97 -10.04
C GLN A 61 -12.52 0.05 -10.82
N TRP A 62 -12.97 0.45 -12.02
CA TRP A 62 -12.16 1.25 -12.92
C TRP A 62 -11.69 2.57 -12.32
N SER A 63 -12.57 3.28 -11.60
CA SER A 63 -12.22 4.53 -10.91
C SER A 63 -11.11 4.33 -9.87
N THR A 64 -11.17 3.25 -9.11
CA THR A 64 -10.12 2.87 -8.15
C THR A 64 -8.80 2.56 -8.86
N LEU A 65 -8.85 1.81 -9.96
CA LEU A 65 -7.68 1.37 -10.72
C LEU A 65 -6.88 2.56 -11.29
N ILE A 66 -7.57 3.57 -11.83
CA ILE A 66 -6.91 4.72 -12.46
C ILE A 66 -6.61 5.86 -11.48
N ARG A 67 -6.99 5.74 -10.19
CA ARG A 67 -6.89 6.83 -9.22
C ARG A 67 -5.47 7.37 -9.04
N HIS A 68 -4.46 6.53 -9.19
CA HIS A 68 -3.05 6.96 -9.14
C HIS A 68 -2.68 7.99 -10.23
N THR A 69 -3.45 8.06 -11.33
CA THR A 69 -3.24 9.05 -12.39
C THR A 69 -3.74 10.44 -12.02
N GLU A 70 -4.58 10.56 -11.00
CA GLU A 70 -5.17 11.83 -10.54
C GLU A 70 -4.17 12.67 -9.72
N SER A 71 -3.09 12.07 -9.22
CA SER A 71 -2.06 12.77 -8.43
C SER A 71 -0.72 12.06 -8.53
N GLY A 72 0.37 12.82 -8.74
CA GLY A 72 1.73 12.28 -8.78
C GLY A 72 2.27 11.75 -7.44
N ILE A 73 1.54 11.98 -6.34
CA ILE A 73 1.87 11.46 -5.01
C ILE A 73 1.41 10.00 -4.87
N LEU A 74 0.31 9.65 -5.55
CA LEU A 74 -0.27 8.32 -5.46
C LEU A 74 0.58 7.31 -6.21
N MET A 75 0.77 6.15 -5.60
CA MET A 75 1.42 5.00 -6.24
C MET A 75 0.40 4.14 -6.98
N PRO A 76 0.78 3.53 -8.12
CA PRO A 76 -0.09 2.63 -8.88
C PRO A 76 -0.42 1.34 -8.14
N ASP A 77 0.42 0.94 -7.18
CA ASP A 77 0.26 -0.25 -6.37
C ASP A 77 0.54 0.04 -4.88
N ASN A 78 0.16 -0.91 -4.04
CA ASN A 78 0.36 -0.90 -2.60
C ASN A 78 1.56 -1.78 -2.18
N ASN A 79 2.45 -2.17 -3.10
CA ASN A 79 3.51 -3.16 -2.84
C ASN A 79 4.40 -2.75 -1.67
N ALA A 80 4.69 -1.44 -1.53
CA ALA A 80 5.42 -0.91 -0.40
C ALA A 80 4.68 -1.22 0.92
N LEU A 81 3.39 -0.90 1.01
CA LEU A 81 2.58 -1.20 2.18
C LEU A 81 2.53 -2.71 2.47
N GLU A 82 2.28 -3.54 1.46
CA GLU A 82 2.22 -4.99 1.59
C GLU A 82 3.51 -5.58 2.16
N ARG A 83 4.67 -5.09 1.69
CA ARG A 83 5.98 -5.48 2.23
C ARG A 83 6.12 -5.12 3.71
N HIS A 84 5.63 -3.95 4.12
CA HIS A 84 5.71 -3.51 5.52
C HIS A 84 4.77 -4.29 6.45
N ILE A 85 3.58 -4.68 5.99
CA ILE A 85 2.63 -5.44 6.81
C ILE A 85 2.88 -6.95 6.77
N ARG A 86 3.72 -7.44 5.83
CA ARG A 86 4.02 -8.87 5.67
C ARG A 86 4.44 -9.58 6.96
N PRO A 87 5.30 -9.02 7.84
CA PRO A 87 5.65 -9.65 9.10
C PRO A 87 4.45 -9.89 10.01
N ILE A 88 3.46 -9.00 9.99
CA ILE A 88 2.21 -9.13 10.76
C ILE A 88 1.36 -10.25 10.18
N ALA A 89 1.22 -10.32 8.86
CA ALA A 89 0.48 -11.37 8.18
C ALA A 89 1.08 -12.76 8.45
N LEU A 90 2.42 -12.88 8.40
CA LEU A 90 3.14 -14.10 8.75
C LEU A 90 3.01 -14.43 10.24
N GLY A 91 3.12 -13.44 11.12
CA GLY A 91 2.90 -13.60 12.56
C GLY A 91 1.50 -14.15 12.86
N ARG A 92 0.45 -13.63 12.22
CA ARG A 92 -0.92 -14.13 12.37
C ARG A 92 -1.09 -15.58 11.92
N ALA A 93 -0.40 -16.00 10.86
CA ALA A 93 -0.43 -17.40 10.41
C ALA A 93 0.30 -18.34 11.40
N ASN A 94 1.33 -17.85 12.08
CA ASN A 94 2.14 -18.63 13.02
C ASN A 94 1.62 -18.56 14.48
N TRP A 95 0.85 -17.54 14.83
CA TRP A 95 0.28 -17.32 16.16
C TRP A 95 -1.22 -17.54 16.10
N THR A 96 -1.62 -18.80 16.24
CA THR A 96 -3.03 -19.23 16.19
C THR A 96 -3.89 -18.57 17.27
N PHE A 97 -3.28 -18.03 18.33
CA PHE A 97 -3.97 -17.34 19.42
C PHE A 97 -3.18 -16.13 19.93
N ALA A 98 -3.87 -15.01 20.18
CA ALA A 98 -3.32 -13.82 20.84
C ALA A 98 -3.39 -13.90 22.39
N GLY A 99 -3.86 -15.02 22.94
CA GLY A 99 -4.05 -15.27 24.38
C GLY A 99 -5.20 -14.49 25.03
N SER A 100 -5.40 -13.22 24.66
CA SER A 100 -6.54 -12.40 25.07
C SER A 100 -6.71 -11.16 24.16
N PRO A 101 -7.88 -10.48 24.17
CA PRO A 101 -8.05 -9.20 23.48
C PRO A 101 -7.06 -8.12 23.93
N ARG A 102 -6.67 -8.13 25.22
CA ARG A 102 -5.65 -7.22 25.77
C ARG A 102 -4.27 -7.53 25.18
N GLY A 103 -3.90 -8.81 25.11
CA GLY A 103 -2.66 -9.26 24.47
C GLY A 103 -2.59 -8.87 23.00
N GLY A 104 -3.69 -9.04 22.26
CA GLY A 104 -3.79 -8.60 20.86
C GLY A 104 -3.59 -7.10 20.68
N LYS A 105 -4.23 -6.26 21.51
CA LYS A 105 -4.02 -4.80 21.49
C LYS A 105 -2.58 -4.40 21.82
N ALA A 106 -1.96 -5.05 22.81
CA ALA A 106 -0.57 -4.79 23.18
C ALA A 106 0.38 -5.14 22.02
N ALA A 107 0.19 -6.30 21.39
CA ALA A 107 0.97 -6.71 20.22
C ALA A 107 0.80 -5.72 19.05
N ALA A 108 -0.43 -5.29 18.74
CA ALA A 108 -0.70 -4.30 17.70
C ALA A 108 0.00 -2.96 17.99
N THR A 109 0.01 -2.53 19.25
CA THR A 109 0.70 -1.30 19.69
C THR A 109 2.21 -1.42 19.49
N MET A 110 2.81 -2.54 19.90
CA MET A 110 4.24 -2.82 19.69
C MET A 110 4.60 -2.80 18.20
N TYR A 111 3.81 -3.46 17.34
CA TYR A 111 4.04 -3.45 15.90
C TYR A 111 3.97 -2.06 15.29
N PHE A 112 2.99 -1.25 15.71
CA PHE A 112 2.85 0.12 15.27
C PHE A 112 4.08 0.96 15.65
N LEU A 113 4.53 0.86 16.90
CA LEU A 113 5.70 1.60 17.40
C LEU A 113 6.99 1.20 16.68
N LEU A 114 7.28 -0.10 16.57
CA LEU A 114 8.47 -0.60 15.89
C LEU A 114 8.45 -0.32 14.38
N GLY A 115 7.27 -0.40 13.75
CA GLY A 115 7.08 -0.01 12.36
C GLY A 115 7.36 1.49 12.14
N THR A 116 6.86 2.33 13.05
CA THR A 116 7.08 3.79 13.02
C THR A 116 8.55 4.13 13.23
N ALA A 117 9.24 3.50 14.19
CA ALA A 117 10.67 3.67 14.41
C ALA A 117 11.47 3.37 13.13
N ARG A 118 11.17 2.24 12.47
CA ARG A 118 11.81 1.87 11.20
C ARG A 118 11.55 2.88 10.08
N LEU A 119 10.31 3.35 9.94
CA LEU A 119 9.95 4.35 8.92
C LEU A 119 10.66 5.70 9.13
N ASN A 120 11.02 6.02 10.38
CA ASN A 120 11.80 7.21 10.72
C ASN A 120 13.33 6.97 10.71
N GLY A 121 13.78 5.80 10.23
CA GLY A 121 15.21 5.49 10.11
C GLY A 121 15.88 5.02 11.40
N PHE A 122 15.12 4.74 12.46
CA PHE A 122 15.67 4.18 13.70
C PHE A 122 15.74 2.65 13.64
N GLU A 123 16.80 2.08 14.24
CA GLU A 123 16.88 0.65 14.51
C GLU A 123 15.86 0.31 15.61
N PRO A 124 14.85 -0.55 15.34
CA PRO A 124 13.72 -0.73 16.26
C PRO A 124 14.09 -1.22 17.65
N TYR A 125 15.08 -2.11 17.79
CA TYR A 125 15.50 -2.62 19.09
C TYR A 125 16.22 -1.56 19.93
N ALA A 126 17.17 -0.85 19.34
CA ALA A 126 17.90 0.25 19.97
C ALA A 126 16.93 1.36 20.39
N TRP A 127 15.98 1.72 19.52
CA TRP A 127 14.94 2.71 19.85
C TRP A 127 14.07 2.24 21.02
N LEU A 128 13.60 0.99 21.01
CA LEU A 128 12.76 0.46 22.07
C LEU A 128 13.52 0.42 23.41
N LYS A 129 14.77 -0.07 23.39
CA LYS A 129 15.63 -0.12 24.58
C LYS A 129 15.84 1.26 25.18
N ASP A 130 16.29 2.22 24.37
CA ASP A 130 16.55 3.60 24.79
C ASP A 130 15.27 4.26 25.34
N THR A 131 14.13 4.02 24.68
CA THR A 131 12.83 4.54 25.13
C THR A 131 12.45 3.97 26.50
N LEU A 132 12.57 2.66 26.71
CA LEU A 132 12.22 2.02 27.99
C LEU A 132 13.17 2.42 29.12
N GLU A 133 14.46 2.56 28.86
CA GLU A 133 15.46 3.03 29.83
C GLU A 133 15.16 4.47 30.28
N LYS A 134 14.80 5.35 29.33
CA LYS A 134 14.41 6.73 29.63
C LYS A 134 13.06 6.80 30.33
N LEU A 135 12.08 6.00 29.92
CA LEU A 135 10.71 6.03 30.48
C LEU A 135 10.69 5.89 32.01
N LEU A 136 11.58 5.06 32.56
CA LEU A 136 11.67 4.82 34.00
C LEU A 136 12.21 6.02 34.80
N SER A 137 12.88 6.97 34.15
CA SER A 137 13.55 8.11 34.78
C SER A 137 13.06 9.48 34.27
N TYR A 138 12.22 9.51 33.23
CA TYR A 138 11.79 10.75 32.59
C TYR A 138 10.61 11.39 33.34
N PRO A 139 10.72 12.66 33.80
CA PRO A 139 9.63 13.33 34.49
C PRO A 139 8.46 13.60 33.54
N VAL A 140 7.23 13.25 33.97
CA VAL A 140 5.99 13.42 33.18
C VAL A 140 5.83 14.85 32.64
N ASN A 141 6.28 15.85 33.41
CA ASN A 141 6.16 17.26 33.08
C ASN A 141 7.04 17.71 31.89
N ARG A 142 7.91 16.84 31.38
CA ARG A 142 8.78 17.10 30.20
C ARG A 142 8.33 16.34 28.95
N VAL A 143 7.23 15.62 29.01
CA VAL A 143 6.63 14.99 27.84
C VAL A 143 5.81 16.06 27.11
N HIS A 144 6.35 16.59 26.02
CA HIS A 144 5.62 17.52 25.15
C HIS A 144 4.82 16.69 24.14
N ALA A 145 3.51 16.94 24.07
CA ALA A 145 2.58 16.32 23.12
C ALA A 145 2.61 17.02 21.76
#